data_AF-A0A6M0F533-F1
#
_entry.id   AF-A0A6M0F533-F1
#
_cell.length_a   1.000
_cell.length_b   1.000
_cell.length_c   1.000
_cell.angle_alpha   90.00
_cell.angle_beta   90.00
_cell.angle_gamma   90.00
#
_symmetry.space_group_name_H-M   'P 1'
#
loop_
_entity.id
_entity.type
_entity.pdbx_description
1 polymer ?
#
loop_
_entity_poly.entity_id
_entity_poly.type
_entity_poly.pdbx_seq_one_letter_code
_entity_poly.pdbx_strand_id
1 'polypeptide(L)'
;NATDEALLHEVRIDHARALATVLPDDATNVFISLTARELNPELTILARGERPSTEKKLRLAGADHIVLPDTISGLRMANLLTRPTAIDFLNQPEERSYLNDLLGQIDVQLDELRIPERSPLVGKTVREIEVRGKGAFIVVAIRLSTGQTIVRPSPSQALHSHDVLIVLGHQIDIPQFAKRYGLGNHRSGRQRLQQAQDRDQGQGMRSRENSLNHNPLEYYASGNGHPGNGP
;
A
#
# COMPACT_ATOMS: atom_id res chain seq x y z
N ASN A 1 -28.50 0.64 -2.24
CA ASN A 1 -27.61 0.15 -1.13
C ASN A 1 -26.29 -0.34 -1.72
N ALA A 2 -25.24 -0.68 -0.97
CA ALA A 2 -24.00 -1.18 -1.59
C ALA A 2 -24.16 -2.55 -2.29
N THR A 3 -25.17 -3.33 -1.88
CA THR A 3 -25.63 -4.59 -2.50
C THR A 3 -26.56 -4.39 -3.70
N ASP A 4 -26.68 -3.18 -4.22
CA ASP A 4 -27.66 -2.82 -5.24
C ASP A 4 -26.97 -2.78 -6.61
N GLU A 5 -27.34 -3.72 -7.48
CA GLU A 5 -26.73 -3.88 -8.80
C GLU A 5 -26.88 -2.61 -9.66
N ALA A 6 -28.01 -1.89 -9.50
CA ALA A 6 -28.23 -0.61 -10.15
C ALA A 6 -27.20 0.45 -9.72
N LEU A 7 -26.78 0.45 -8.44
CA LEU A 7 -25.75 1.36 -7.93
C LEU A 7 -24.36 0.99 -8.47
N LEU A 8 -24.07 -0.31 -8.66
CA LEU A 8 -22.81 -0.77 -9.26
C LEU A 8 -22.72 -0.35 -10.74
N HIS A 9 -23.84 -0.36 -11.47
CA HIS A 9 -23.92 0.23 -12.82
C HIS A 9 -23.84 1.76 -12.82
N GLU A 10 -24.46 2.45 -11.86
CA GLU A 10 -24.39 3.92 -11.74
C GLU A 10 -22.94 4.40 -11.56
N VAL A 11 -22.13 3.68 -10.77
CA VAL A 11 -20.69 3.97 -10.62
C VAL A 11 -19.79 3.40 -11.72
N ARG A 12 -20.39 2.84 -12.79
CA ARG A 12 -19.70 2.29 -13.98
C ARG A 12 -18.65 1.22 -13.68
N ILE A 13 -19.05 0.21 -12.91
CA ILE A 13 -18.18 -0.91 -12.52
C ILE A 13 -17.62 -1.71 -13.71
N ASP A 14 -18.33 -1.71 -14.84
CA ASP A 14 -17.95 -2.26 -16.15
C ASP A 14 -16.66 -1.64 -16.72
N HIS A 15 -16.33 -0.41 -16.32
CA HIS A 15 -15.09 0.28 -16.69
C HIS A 15 -14.12 0.47 -15.51
N ALA A 16 -14.50 0.06 -14.29
CA ALA A 16 -13.65 0.16 -13.13
C ALA A 16 -12.44 -0.78 -13.25
N ARG A 17 -11.28 -0.34 -12.72
CA ARG A 17 -10.06 -1.17 -12.67
C ARG A 17 -9.92 -1.94 -11.37
N ALA A 18 -10.50 -1.42 -10.29
CA ALA A 18 -10.49 -2.08 -9.00
C ALA A 18 -11.73 -1.72 -8.16
N LEU A 19 -12.08 -2.61 -7.23
CA LEU A 19 -13.13 -2.43 -6.23
C LEU A 19 -12.57 -2.81 -4.84
N ALA A 20 -13.04 -2.12 -3.79
CA ALA A 20 -12.74 -2.46 -2.40
C ALA A 20 -14.03 -2.69 -1.59
N THR A 21 -14.34 -3.95 -1.24
CA THR A 21 -15.50 -4.31 -0.41
C THR A 21 -15.08 -4.38 1.06
N VAL A 22 -15.28 -3.29 1.80
CA VAL A 22 -14.70 -3.07 3.15
C VAL A 22 -15.72 -3.01 4.28
N LEU A 23 -16.95 -3.48 4.02
CA LEU A 23 -18.06 -3.42 4.97
C LEU A 23 -17.83 -4.39 6.16
N PRO A 24 -18.52 -4.20 7.31
CA PRO A 24 -18.41 -5.11 8.44
C PRO A 24 -19.10 -6.45 8.20
N ASP A 25 -20.15 -6.51 7.39
CA ASP A 25 -20.79 -7.79 7.08
C ASP A 25 -20.02 -8.56 5.99
N ASP A 26 -19.39 -9.65 6.44
CA ASP A 26 -18.82 -10.73 5.64
C ASP A 26 -19.71 -11.16 4.46
N ALA A 27 -21.03 -11.32 4.68
CA ALA A 27 -21.94 -11.83 3.64
C ALA A 27 -22.20 -10.78 2.55
N THR A 28 -22.34 -9.52 2.93
CA THR A 28 -22.43 -8.38 2.01
C THR A 28 -21.16 -8.22 1.17
N ASN A 29 -19.95 -8.34 1.77
CA ASN A 29 -18.71 -8.30 0.98
C ASN A 29 -18.62 -9.47 -0.02
N VAL A 30 -19.10 -10.66 0.34
CA VAL A 30 -19.22 -11.81 -0.58
C VAL A 30 -20.19 -11.51 -1.73
N PHE A 31 -21.39 -11.00 -1.43
CA PHE A 31 -22.38 -10.69 -2.47
C PHE A 31 -21.87 -9.64 -3.46
N ILE A 32 -21.36 -8.51 -2.95
CA ILE A 32 -20.86 -7.42 -3.80
C ILE A 32 -19.65 -7.89 -4.64
N SER A 33 -18.77 -8.72 -4.09
CA SER A 33 -17.64 -9.29 -4.87
C SER A 33 -18.12 -10.17 -6.03
N LEU A 34 -19.16 -10.98 -5.79
CA LEU A 34 -19.75 -11.86 -6.81
C LEU A 34 -20.37 -11.05 -7.95
N THR A 35 -21.29 -10.13 -7.64
CA THR A 35 -21.94 -9.26 -8.63
C THR A 35 -20.92 -8.40 -9.39
N ALA A 36 -19.91 -7.85 -8.69
CA ALA A 36 -18.86 -7.08 -9.32
C ALA A 36 -18.00 -7.89 -10.29
N ARG A 37 -17.72 -9.17 -10.00
CA ARG A 37 -16.99 -10.09 -10.88
C ARG A 37 -17.83 -10.51 -12.09
N GLU A 38 -19.14 -10.68 -11.91
CA GLU A 38 -20.09 -11.01 -12.98
C GLU A 38 -20.23 -9.84 -13.97
N LEU A 39 -20.37 -8.61 -13.46
CA LEU A 39 -20.46 -7.39 -14.28
C LEU A 39 -19.13 -6.99 -14.93
N ASN A 40 -17.99 -7.31 -14.32
CA ASN A 40 -16.66 -7.03 -14.87
C ASN A 40 -15.65 -8.15 -14.53
N PRO A 41 -15.44 -9.12 -15.44
CA PRO A 41 -14.50 -10.22 -15.26
C PRO A 41 -13.04 -9.80 -15.04
N GLU A 42 -12.62 -8.62 -15.51
CA GLU A 42 -11.23 -8.12 -15.44
C GLU A 42 -10.97 -7.20 -14.22
N LEU A 43 -11.99 -6.94 -13.40
CA LEU A 43 -11.91 -6.06 -12.23
C LEU A 43 -10.94 -6.60 -11.16
N THR A 44 -10.08 -5.77 -10.58
CA THR A 44 -9.29 -6.19 -9.40
C THR A 44 -10.10 -6.01 -8.11
N ILE A 45 -10.51 -7.09 -7.46
CA ILE A 45 -11.40 -7.05 -6.28
C ILE A 45 -10.59 -7.30 -4.99
N LEU A 46 -10.57 -6.30 -4.11
CA LEU A 46 -10.04 -6.35 -2.74
C LEU A 46 -11.20 -6.46 -1.74
N ALA A 47 -11.24 -7.50 -0.92
CA ALA A 47 -12.29 -7.69 0.07
C ALA A 47 -11.78 -7.72 1.52
N ARG A 48 -12.57 -7.16 2.44
CA ARG A 48 -12.47 -7.43 3.88
C ARG A 48 -13.24 -8.71 4.21
N GLY A 49 -12.63 -9.58 5.00
CA GLY A 49 -13.35 -10.56 5.81
C GLY A 49 -13.00 -10.39 7.29
N GLU A 50 -13.85 -10.88 8.18
CA GLU A 50 -13.57 -10.95 9.61
C GLU A 50 -12.92 -12.29 9.99
N ARG A 51 -13.34 -13.39 9.33
CA ARG A 51 -12.94 -14.76 9.68
C ARG A 51 -12.24 -15.50 8.54
N PRO A 52 -11.28 -16.41 8.84
CA PRO A 52 -10.67 -17.30 7.84
C PRO A 52 -11.69 -18.20 7.11
N SER A 53 -12.80 -18.55 7.75
CA SER A 53 -13.90 -19.29 7.11
C SER A 53 -14.67 -18.48 6.05
N THR A 54 -14.57 -17.15 6.09
CA THR A 54 -15.11 -16.24 5.07
C THR A 54 -14.11 -16.02 3.93
N GLU A 55 -12.80 -16.07 4.18
CA GLU A 55 -11.77 -15.92 3.14
C GLU A 55 -12.02 -16.85 1.93
N LYS A 56 -12.31 -18.13 2.20
CA LYS A 56 -12.65 -19.10 1.14
C LYS A 56 -13.91 -18.70 0.35
N LYS A 57 -14.90 -18.07 0.99
CA LYS A 57 -16.14 -17.61 0.33
C LYS A 57 -15.89 -16.38 -0.54
N LEU A 58 -15.15 -15.40 -0.02
CA LEU A 58 -14.76 -14.21 -0.78
C LEU A 58 -13.93 -14.59 -2.02
N ARG A 59 -13.01 -15.54 -1.87
CA ARG A 59 -12.19 -16.04 -3.00
C ARG A 59 -13.03 -16.76 -4.06
N LEU A 60 -14.04 -17.53 -3.64
CA LEU A 60 -14.99 -18.18 -4.55
C LEU A 60 -15.96 -17.17 -5.22
N ALA A 61 -16.26 -16.06 -4.54
CA ALA A 61 -16.98 -14.91 -5.09
C ALA A 61 -16.08 -13.97 -5.92
N GLY A 62 -14.90 -14.41 -6.34
CA GLY A 62 -14.02 -13.66 -7.24
C GLY A 62 -13.20 -12.55 -6.61
N ALA A 63 -13.01 -12.50 -5.29
CA ALA A 63 -12.05 -11.59 -4.67
C ALA A 63 -10.59 -12.05 -4.90
N ASP A 64 -9.80 -11.23 -5.59
CA ASP A 64 -8.38 -11.49 -5.88
C ASP A 64 -7.53 -11.36 -4.62
N HIS A 65 -7.86 -10.37 -3.79
CA HIS A 65 -7.12 -9.99 -2.59
C HIS A 65 -8.07 -9.92 -1.41
N ILE A 66 -7.66 -10.49 -0.26
CA ILE A 66 -8.51 -10.56 0.93
C ILE A 66 -7.69 -10.15 2.15
N VAL A 67 -8.28 -9.30 3.00
CA VAL A 67 -7.69 -8.81 4.24
C VAL A 67 -8.55 -9.25 5.42
N LEU A 68 -7.91 -9.77 6.47
CA LEU A 68 -8.55 -10.22 7.71
C LEU A 68 -8.04 -9.37 8.91
N PRO A 69 -8.58 -8.15 9.14
CA PRO A 69 -8.02 -7.18 10.09
C PRO A 69 -7.90 -7.73 11.52
N ASP A 70 -8.89 -8.51 11.94
CA ASP A 70 -8.99 -9.02 13.32
C ASP A 70 -8.00 -10.16 13.57
N THR A 71 -7.74 -10.98 12.54
CA THR A 71 -6.70 -12.02 12.56
C THR A 71 -5.30 -11.40 12.65
N ILE A 72 -5.05 -10.34 11.86
CA ILE A 72 -3.79 -9.57 11.90
C ILE A 72 -3.60 -8.92 13.28
N SER A 73 -4.67 -8.34 13.84
CA SER A 73 -4.65 -7.66 15.14
C SER A 73 -4.47 -8.62 16.31
N GLY A 74 -5.13 -9.79 16.29
CA GLY A 74 -4.95 -10.84 17.28
C GLY A 74 -3.52 -11.37 17.32
N LEU A 75 -2.91 -11.63 16.16
CA LEU A 75 -1.51 -12.02 16.05
C LEU A 75 -0.56 -10.93 16.58
N ARG A 76 -0.85 -9.65 16.32
CA ARG A 76 -0.08 -8.51 16.86
C ARG A 76 -0.13 -8.48 18.40
N MET A 77 -1.31 -8.65 19.00
CA MET A 77 -1.45 -8.68 20.47
C MET A 77 -0.73 -9.89 21.10
N ALA A 78 -0.82 -11.07 20.49
CA ALA A 78 -0.09 -12.26 20.96
C ALA A 78 1.44 -12.06 20.95
N ASN A 79 1.99 -11.39 19.93
CA ASN A 79 3.42 -11.08 19.87
C ASN A 79 3.87 -10.10 20.96
N LEU A 80 3.06 -9.08 21.28
CA LEU A 80 3.35 -8.13 22.37
C LEU A 80 3.38 -8.81 23.74
N LEU A 81 2.48 -9.77 23.99
CA LEU A 81 2.41 -10.51 25.25
C LEU A 81 3.53 -11.56 25.42
N THR A 82 4.02 -12.14 24.32
CA THR A 82 4.96 -13.28 24.36
C THR A 82 6.44 -12.91 24.25
N ARG A 83 6.78 -11.64 23.96
CA ARG A 83 8.18 -11.19 23.73
C ARG A 83 8.54 -9.86 24.43
N PRO A 84 8.31 -9.70 25.75
CA PRO A 84 8.53 -8.44 26.45
C PRO A 84 9.99 -7.94 26.38
N THR A 85 10.99 -8.82 26.49
CA THR A 85 12.40 -8.41 26.55
C THR A 85 12.95 -7.87 25.21
N ALA A 86 12.21 -8.02 24.11
CA ALA A 86 12.49 -7.33 22.84
C ALA A 86 12.01 -5.86 22.85
N ILE A 87 11.23 -5.46 23.85
CA ILE A 87 10.68 -4.12 24.05
C ILE A 87 11.50 -3.34 25.10
N ASP A 88 12.09 -4.02 26.10
CA ASP A 88 12.88 -3.36 27.15
C ASP A 88 14.13 -2.61 26.63
N PHE A 89 14.75 -3.09 25.55
CA PHE A 89 15.86 -2.40 24.87
C PHE A 89 15.45 -1.02 24.29
N LEU A 90 14.17 -0.78 24.03
CA LEU A 90 13.68 0.36 23.24
C LEU A 90 13.54 1.67 24.04
N ASN A 91 14.08 1.72 25.26
CA ASN A 91 13.92 2.85 26.18
C ASN A 91 15.03 3.92 26.08
N GLN A 92 15.99 3.79 25.16
CA GLN A 92 16.99 4.85 24.92
C GLN A 92 16.49 5.87 23.88
N PRO A 93 16.58 7.19 24.16
CA PRO A 93 15.85 8.21 23.40
C PRO A 93 16.36 8.45 21.96
N GLU A 94 17.54 7.94 21.61
CA GLU A 94 18.12 8.05 20.26
C GLU A 94 17.67 6.89 19.32
N GLU A 95 17.19 5.77 19.86
CA GLU A 95 16.82 4.57 19.07
C GLU A 95 15.33 4.52 18.63
N ARG A 96 14.69 5.69 18.52
CA ARG A 96 13.27 5.83 18.11
C ARG A 96 12.94 5.27 16.72
N SER A 97 13.96 4.95 15.92
CA SER A 97 13.80 4.38 14.57
C SER A 97 13.32 2.93 14.55
N TYR A 98 13.28 2.23 15.70
CA TYR A 98 12.97 0.80 15.73
C TYR A 98 11.46 0.47 15.67
N LEU A 99 10.50 1.45 15.70
CA LEU A 99 9.06 1.18 16.00
C LEU A 99 7.87 1.64 15.08
N ASN A 100 7.46 0.81 14.10
CA ASN A 100 6.08 0.48 13.60
C ASN A 100 5.57 -0.94 12.95
N ASP A 101 6.07 -2.12 12.43
CA ASP A 101 7.14 -3.25 12.28
C ASP A 101 7.40 -4.30 13.36
N LEU A 102 6.40 -5.12 13.61
CA LEU A 102 6.70 -6.46 13.10
C LEU A 102 6.39 -6.62 11.59
N LEU A 103 5.50 -5.81 10.97
CA LEU A 103 5.40 -5.54 9.50
C LEU A 103 5.06 -4.04 9.08
N GLY A 104 5.71 -3.03 9.72
CA GLY A 104 6.00 -1.62 9.29
C GLY A 104 6.70 -0.45 10.16
N GLN A 105 7.65 -0.25 11.16
CA GLN A 105 8.88 -0.69 11.99
C GLN A 105 10.24 -0.66 11.25
N ILE A 106 10.94 -1.79 11.28
CA ILE A 106 11.98 -2.35 10.42
C ILE A 106 11.63 -2.05 8.94
N ASP A 107 11.68 -0.77 8.54
CA ASP A 107 11.03 -0.14 7.39
C ASP A 107 11.44 -0.74 6.03
N VAL A 108 11.10 -2.01 5.80
CA VAL A 108 11.76 -2.90 4.84
C VAL A 108 10.74 -3.54 3.91
N GLN A 109 10.94 -3.31 2.62
CA GLN A 109 10.02 -3.68 1.55
C GLN A 109 10.71 -4.45 0.43
N LEU A 110 9.90 -5.15 -0.37
CA LEU A 110 10.32 -5.64 -1.69
C LEU A 110 10.13 -4.53 -2.74
N ASP A 111 11.20 -4.23 -3.49
CA ASP A 111 11.16 -3.31 -4.65
C ASP A 111 11.88 -3.94 -5.85
N GLU A 112 11.54 -3.46 -7.07
CA GLU A 112 12.14 -3.92 -8.32
C GLU A 112 13.04 -2.83 -8.92
N LEU A 113 14.36 -3.06 -8.91
CA LEU A 113 15.36 -2.14 -9.44
C LEU A 113 15.87 -2.62 -10.80
N ARG A 114 15.43 -1.96 -11.88
CA ARG A 114 15.92 -2.24 -13.24
C ARG A 114 17.27 -1.57 -13.49
N ILE A 115 18.23 -2.33 -13.99
CA ILE A 115 19.55 -1.86 -14.41
C ILE A 115 19.45 -1.32 -15.85
N PRO A 116 19.55 0.00 -16.11
CA PRO A 116 19.58 0.51 -17.48
C PRO A 116 20.90 0.17 -18.18
N GLU A 117 20.89 0.20 -19.51
CA GLU A 117 22.03 -0.11 -20.37
C GLU A 117 23.34 0.62 -20.00
N ARG A 118 23.25 1.88 -19.57
CA ARG A 118 24.39 2.72 -19.18
C ARG A 118 24.62 2.80 -17.66
N SER A 119 24.10 1.84 -16.88
CA SER A 119 24.29 1.83 -15.43
C SER A 119 25.75 1.52 -15.05
N PRO A 120 26.34 2.23 -14.07
CA PRO A 120 27.64 1.86 -13.49
C PRO A 120 27.62 0.55 -12.69
N LEU A 121 26.47 -0.15 -12.64
CA LEU A 121 26.30 -1.47 -12.03
C LEU A 121 26.37 -2.63 -13.04
N VAL A 122 26.43 -2.37 -14.35
CA VAL A 122 26.68 -3.41 -15.36
C VAL A 122 28.09 -3.99 -15.16
N GLY A 123 28.22 -5.32 -15.19
CA GLY A 123 29.46 -6.03 -14.91
C GLY A 123 29.87 -6.03 -13.43
N LYS A 124 29.05 -5.52 -12.51
CA LYS A 124 29.24 -5.70 -11.06
C LYS A 124 28.65 -7.03 -10.60
N THR A 125 29.15 -7.55 -9.49
CA THR A 125 28.58 -8.72 -8.81
C THR A 125 27.49 -8.33 -7.81
N VAL A 126 26.61 -9.28 -7.45
CA VAL A 126 25.65 -9.12 -6.34
C VAL A 126 26.33 -8.63 -5.06
N ARG A 127 27.44 -9.26 -4.66
CA ARG A 127 28.19 -8.86 -3.46
C ARG A 127 28.71 -7.43 -3.52
N GLU A 128 29.17 -6.97 -4.69
CA GLU A 128 29.57 -5.58 -4.87
C GLU A 128 28.39 -4.60 -4.73
N ILE A 129 27.20 -4.97 -5.20
CA ILE A 129 26.00 -4.15 -5.00
C ILE A 129 25.61 -4.08 -3.53
N GLU A 130 25.53 -5.21 -2.81
CA GLU A 130 25.11 -5.24 -1.41
C GLU A 130 26.09 -4.45 -0.51
N VAL A 131 27.39 -4.58 -0.77
CA VAL A 131 28.43 -3.77 -0.11
C VAL A 131 28.31 -2.28 -0.46
N ARG A 132 27.97 -1.92 -1.72
CA ARG A 132 27.68 -0.53 -2.12
C ARG A 132 26.38 0.01 -1.54
N GLY A 133 25.42 -0.86 -1.26
CA GLY A 133 24.19 -0.56 -0.52
C GLY A 133 24.43 -0.37 0.98
N LYS A 134 25.57 -0.81 1.51
CA LYS A 134 25.94 -0.69 2.93
C LYS A 134 24.90 -1.26 3.90
N GLY A 135 24.22 -2.34 3.51
CA GLY A 135 23.13 -2.95 4.29
C GLY A 135 21.74 -2.36 4.06
N ALA A 136 21.59 -1.34 3.21
CA ALA A 136 20.28 -0.79 2.83
C ALA A 136 19.32 -1.83 2.25
N PHE A 137 19.82 -2.89 1.61
CA PHE A 137 19.04 -4.00 1.07
C PHE A 137 19.92 -5.24 0.82
N ILE A 138 19.26 -6.39 0.65
CA ILE A 138 19.81 -7.63 0.12
C ILE A 138 19.13 -8.00 -1.20
N VAL A 139 19.82 -8.71 -2.10
CA VAL A 139 19.28 -9.15 -3.39
C VAL A 139 18.68 -10.55 -3.25
N VAL A 140 17.35 -10.65 -3.18
CA VAL A 140 16.66 -11.93 -2.97
C VAL A 140 16.45 -12.73 -4.26
N ALA A 141 16.34 -12.04 -5.41
CA ALA A 141 16.27 -12.65 -6.73
C ALA A 141 16.72 -11.68 -7.83
N ILE A 142 17.05 -12.21 -9.00
CA ILE A 142 17.35 -11.44 -10.23
C ILE A 142 16.48 -11.99 -11.36
N ARG A 143 15.72 -11.12 -12.02
CA ARG A 143 15.05 -11.43 -13.29
C ARG A 143 15.98 -10.97 -14.41
N LEU A 144 16.56 -11.93 -15.14
CA LEU A 144 17.45 -11.65 -16.25
C LEU A 144 16.71 -10.97 -17.40
N SER A 145 17.44 -10.23 -18.23
CA SER A 145 16.95 -9.70 -19.51
C SER A 145 16.31 -10.73 -20.46
N THR A 146 16.62 -12.02 -20.29
CA THR A 146 16.00 -13.17 -21.00
C THR A 146 14.64 -13.60 -20.45
N GLY A 147 14.16 -12.99 -19.35
CA GLY A 147 12.94 -13.36 -18.64
C GLY A 147 13.13 -14.46 -17.58
N GLN A 148 14.25 -15.20 -17.60
CA GLN A 148 14.56 -16.20 -16.57
C GLN A 148 14.77 -15.53 -15.20
N THR A 149 14.21 -16.10 -14.13
CA THR A 149 14.42 -15.60 -12.76
C THR A 149 15.34 -16.52 -11.98
N ILE A 150 16.44 -15.97 -11.44
CA ILE A 150 17.35 -16.61 -10.49
C ILE A 150 16.89 -16.23 -9.08
N VAL A 151 16.38 -17.20 -8.32
CA VAL A 151 16.01 -17.03 -6.90
C VAL A 151 17.23 -17.38 -6.04
N ARG A 152 17.57 -16.55 -5.04
CA ARG A 152 18.81 -16.64 -4.24
C ARG A 152 20.08 -16.67 -5.12
N PRO A 153 20.40 -15.56 -5.81
CA PRO A 153 21.57 -15.50 -6.68
C PRO A 153 22.88 -15.72 -5.92
N SER A 154 23.91 -16.24 -6.60
CA SER A 154 25.26 -16.32 -6.02
C SER A 154 25.77 -14.90 -5.68
N PRO A 155 26.52 -14.70 -4.58
CA PRO A 155 27.25 -13.45 -4.33
C PRO A 155 28.22 -13.08 -5.47
N SER A 156 28.69 -14.06 -6.25
CA SER A 156 29.53 -13.88 -7.44
C SER A 156 28.76 -13.66 -8.75
N GLN A 157 27.42 -13.69 -8.75
CA GLN A 157 26.61 -13.53 -9.95
C GLN A 157 26.83 -12.13 -10.54
N ALA A 158 27.28 -12.09 -11.79
CA ALA A 158 27.46 -10.86 -12.56
C ALA A 158 26.11 -10.33 -13.07
N LEU A 159 26.01 -9.00 -13.16
CA LEU A 159 24.79 -8.27 -13.48
C LEU A 159 24.89 -7.57 -14.84
N HIS A 160 23.83 -7.64 -15.63
CA HIS A 160 23.82 -7.19 -17.01
C HIS A 160 22.85 -6.03 -17.22
N SER A 161 22.96 -5.38 -18.38
CA SER A 161 21.98 -4.41 -18.83
C SER A 161 20.59 -5.04 -18.95
N HIS A 162 19.57 -4.29 -18.53
CA HIS A 162 18.16 -4.67 -18.53
C HIS A 162 17.72 -5.75 -17.53
N ASP A 163 18.64 -6.34 -16.74
CA ASP A 163 18.28 -7.18 -15.59
C ASP A 163 17.47 -6.37 -14.55
N VAL A 164 16.58 -7.04 -13.83
CA VAL A 164 15.80 -6.47 -12.72
C VAL A 164 16.20 -7.17 -11.43
N LEU A 165 16.77 -6.41 -10.48
CA LEU A 165 17.04 -6.88 -9.13
C LEU A 165 15.73 -6.84 -8.33
N ILE A 166 15.36 -7.96 -7.71
CA ILE A 166 14.32 -7.99 -6.68
C ILE A 166 15.05 -7.90 -5.35
N VAL A 167 14.88 -6.77 -4.67
CA VAL A 167 15.61 -6.44 -3.44
C VAL A 167 14.68 -6.40 -2.25
N LEU A 168 15.15 -6.87 -1.09
CA LEU A 168 14.49 -6.71 0.19
C LEU A 168 15.31 -5.72 1.02
N GLY A 169 14.75 -4.57 1.38
CA GLY A 169 15.49 -3.54 2.11
C GLY A 169 14.71 -2.27 2.40
N HIS A 170 15.41 -1.30 2.98
CA HIS A 170 14.84 -0.14 3.65
C HIS A 170 14.13 0.81 2.67
N GLN A 171 12.88 1.23 2.97
CA GLN A 171 12.04 2.02 2.06
C GLN A 171 12.62 3.41 1.81
N ILE A 172 13.33 3.98 2.78
CA ILE A 172 14.05 5.25 2.62
C ILE A 172 15.30 5.08 1.75
N ASP A 173 16.08 4.00 1.92
CA ASP A 173 17.40 3.88 1.30
C ASP A 173 17.39 3.26 -0.10
N ILE A 174 16.46 2.35 -0.41
CA ILE A 174 16.33 1.78 -1.77
C ILE A 174 16.15 2.89 -2.83
N PRO A 175 15.24 3.87 -2.68
CA PRO A 175 15.10 4.99 -3.62
C PRO A 175 16.34 5.88 -3.70
N GLN A 176 17.09 6.07 -2.59
CA GLN A 176 18.32 6.86 -2.59
C GLN A 176 19.45 6.14 -3.32
N PHE A 177 19.58 4.82 -3.12
CA PHE A 177 20.50 3.98 -3.88
C PHE A 177 20.15 3.98 -5.37
N ALA A 178 18.88 3.75 -5.71
CA ALA A 178 18.40 3.76 -7.08
C ALA A 178 18.68 5.10 -7.78
N LYS A 179 18.36 6.23 -7.12
CA LYS A 179 18.66 7.58 -7.61
C LYS A 179 20.17 7.81 -7.78
N ARG A 180 21.00 7.34 -6.85
CA ARG A 180 22.47 7.46 -6.90
C ARG A 180 23.11 6.68 -8.05
N TYR A 181 22.52 5.54 -8.44
CA TYR A 181 23.05 4.66 -9.50
C TYR A 181 22.22 4.67 -10.80
N GLY A 182 21.26 5.60 -10.92
CA GLY A 182 20.43 5.82 -12.12
C GLY A 182 19.45 4.69 -12.43
N LEU A 183 19.06 3.89 -11.44
CA LEU A 183 18.21 2.71 -11.64
C LEU A 183 16.74 3.07 -11.85
N GLY A 184 16.03 2.24 -12.63
CA GLY A 184 14.59 2.42 -12.86
C GLY A 184 13.76 1.59 -11.88
N ASN A 185 13.17 2.21 -10.85
CA ASN A 185 12.24 1.51 -9.96
C ASN A 185 10.94 1.16 -10.68
N HIS A 186 10.58 -0.13 -10.69
CA HIS A 186 9.22 -0.57 -11.00
C HIS A 186 8.38 -0.53 -9.72
N ARG A 187 7.94 0.69 -9.36
CA ARG A 187 7.28 0.98 -8.08
C ARG A 187 6.15 0.00 -7.76
N SER A 188 6.33 -0.73 -6.67
CA SER A 188 5.33 -1.62 -6.08
C SER A 188 4.00 -0.87 -5.83
N GLY A 189 2.86 -1.53 -6.10
CA GLY A 189 1.55 -0.88 -6.28
C GLY A 189 1.09 0.01 -5.11
N ARG A 190 1.55 -0.29 -3.89
CA ARG A 190 1.23 0.44 -2.65
C ARG A 190 1.60 1.93 -2.72
N GLN A 191 2.74 2.29 -3.35
CA GLN A 191 3.13 3.70 -3.51
C GLN A 191 2.30 4.46 -4.56
N ARG A 192 1.64 3.78 -5.50
CA ARG A 192 0.70 4.45 -6.43
C ARG A 192 -0.57 4.89 -5.70
N LEU A 193 -1.03 4.12 -4.72
CA LEU A 193 -2.17 4.46 -3.87
C LEU A 193 -1.82 5.64 -2.94
N GLN A 194 -0.64 5.60 -2.29
CA GLN A 194 -0.19 6.69 -1.44
C GLN A 194 -0.10 8.02 -2.20
N GLN A 195 0.56 8.04 -3.36
CA GLN A 195 0.68 9.25 -4.19
C GLN A 195 -0.64 9.71 -4.84
N ALA A 196 -1.70 8.90 -4.83
CA ALA A 196 -3.05 9.35 -5.16
C ALA A 196 -3.69 10.08 -3.96
N GLN A 197 -3.63 9.48 -2.77
CA GLN A 197 -4.14 10.07 -1.53
C GLN A 197 -3.45 11.40 -1.18
N ASP A 198 -2.13 11.48 -1.35
CA ASP A 198 -1.36 12.71 -1.10
C ASP A 198 -1.74 13.84 -2.08
N ARG A 199 -2.14 13.49 -3.31
CA ARG A 199 -2.60 14.45 -4.34
C ARG A 199 -3.99 14.99 -4.03
N ASP A 200 -4.92 14.15 -3.60
CA ASP A 200 -6.27 14.58 -3.19
C ASP A 200 -6.20 15.50 -1.96
N GLN A 201 -5.40 15.14 -0.95
CA GLN A 201 -5.20 15.99 0.23
C GLN A 201 -4.55 17.34 -0.13
N GLY A 202 -3.58 17.35 -1.05
CA GLY A 202 -2.96 18.57 -1.56
C GLY A 202 -3.92 19.50 -2.33
N GLN A 203 -4.92 18.95 -3.03
CA GLN A 203 -5.98 19.75 -3.67
C GLN A 203 -7.04 20.22 -2.66
N GLY A 204 -7.39 19.38 -1.67
CA GLY A 204 -8.29 19.75 -0.59
C GLY A 204 -7.79 20.91 0.28
N MET A 205 -6.49 20.95 0.59
CA MET A 205 -5.89 22.06 1.34
C MET A 205 -5.90 23.38 0.53
N ARG A 206 -5.44 23.35 -0.73
CA ARG A 206 -5.44 24.55 -1.61
C ARG A 206 -6.84 25.13 -1.81
N SER A 207 -7.87 24.28 -1.86
CA SER A 207 -9.26 24.71 -1.98
C SER A 207 -9.77 25.42 -0.72
N ARG A 208 -9.26 25.04 0.47
CA ARG A 208 -9.58 25.69 1.75
C ARG A 208 -8.82 27.00 1.95
N GLU A 209 -7.53 27.06 1.59
CA GLU A 209 -6.74 28.32 1.65
C GLU A 209 -7.36 29.41 0.77
N ASN A 210 -7.80 29.08 -0.45
CA ASN A 210 -8.46 30.03 -1.35
C ASN A 210 -9.84 30.51 -0.84
N SER A 211 -10.47 29.77 0.08
CA SER A 211 -11.78 30.11 0.65
C SER A 211 -11.71 30.98 1.90
N LEU A 212 -10.51 31.20 2.46
CA LEU A 212 -10.31 31.95 3.71
C LEU A 212 -9.90 33.42 3.52
N ASN A 213 -9.66 33.88 2.29
CA ASN A 213 -9.08 35.19 2.01
C ASN A 213 -9.99 36.18 1.25
N HIS A 214 -11.31 35.94 1.23
CA HIS A 214 -12.30 36.85 0.65
C HIS A 214 -13.57 36.95 1.52
N ASN A 215 -13.57 37.93 2.43
CA ASN A 215 -14.79 38.57 2.92
C ASN A 215 -14.46 39.96 3.48
N PRO A 216 -15.07 41.01 2.94
CA PRO A 216 -15.61 42.04 3.82
C PRO A 216 -17.06 42.43 3.46
N LEU A 217 -17.92 42.40 4.49
CA LEU A 217 -19.19 43.11 4.60
C LEU A 217 -20.32 42.71 3.62
N GLU A 218 -21.36 42.08 4.17
CA GLU A 218 -22.67 42.74 4.16
C GLU A 218 -23.46 42.43 5.45
N TYR A 219 -24.51 43.22 5.72
CA TYR A 219 -25.06 43.41 7.06
C TYR A 219 -26.60 43.43 7.01
N TYR A 220 -27.26 42.34 7.39
CA TYR A 220 -28.71 42.31 7.57
C TYR A 220 -29.13 41.61 8.86
N ALA A 221 -29.63 42.40 9.80
CA ALA A 221 -30.34 41.92 10.98
C ALA A 221 -31.85 41.98 10.72
N SER A 222 -32.55 40.90 11.04
CA SER A 222 -34.01 40.86 11.21
C SER A 222 -34.37 39.61 12.01
N GLY A 223 -34.62 39.79 13.30
CA GLY A 223 -35.05 38.71 14.19
C GLY A 223 -36.46 38.95 14.71
N ASN A 224 -37.20 37.87 14.97
CA ASN A 224 -38.10 37.63 16.12
C ASN A 224 -39.07 36.49 15.81
N GLY A 225 -39.63 35.84 16.85
CA GLY A 225 -40.87 35.07 16.72
C GLY A 225 -40.83 33.58 17.11
N HIS A 226 -40.35 33.23 18.30
CA HIS A 226 -41.02 32.14 19.04
C HIS A 226 -42.34 32.70 19.61
N PRO A 227 -43.42 31.91 19.61
CA PRO A 227 -43.85 31.27 20.86
C PRO A 227 -44.13 29.77 20.72
N GLY A 228 -44.38 29.09 21.84
CA GLY A 228 -44.63 27.65 21.94
C GLY A 228 -46.02 27.27 22.47
N ASN A 229 -46.10 26.11 23.15
CA ASN A 229 -47.29 25.28 23.43
C ASN A 229 -47.85 24.64 22.14
N GLY A 230 -48.41 23.43 22.13
CA GLY A 230 -48.78 22.45 23.18
C GLY A 230 -49.86 21.52 22.59
N PRO A 231 -50.52 20.63 23.36
CA PRO A 231 -50.30 20.28 24.77
C PRO A 231 -49.30 19.12 24.98
#